data_AF-G3B3P4-F1
#
_entry.id   AF-G3B3P4-F1
#
_cell.length_a   1.000
_cell.length_b   1.000
_cell.length_c   1.000
_cell.angle_alpha   90.00
_cell.angle_beta   90.00
_cell.angle_gamma   90.00
#
_symmetry.space_group_name_H-M   'P 1'
#
loop_
_entity.id
_entity.type
_entity.pdbx_description
1 polymer ?
#
loop_
_entity_poly.entity_id
_entity_poly.type
_entity_poly.pdbx_seq_one_letter_code
_entity_poly.pdbx_strand_id
1 'polypeptide(L)'
;MKDYLIYFAQAYPEFRKAELESLASLHGIPLDLSHHDSSSPFLIVQLESDEHARKIIQRAILSKGIYELWGSGNNLDELRKNVRDISFDKFDTYKQGTFKFQFEGYMGKREGPERFEIIESFAFMAFEGKVRMKNPDQIYTLLEEYEVQGMERATTPKRLWLGRQIQLSARTNNILEKYDLRRRKYIGTTSFDAELALVSCNIAEVDTNKMVYDPFTGTGSFLVAAANFGGITIGSDIDVRILRGKGDKCNLKSNFKQYGTSTNFIDTLTMDFTNNALRTDFPIDTIVCDPPYGVREGLKVCGAKNEEKAAGRENVVIDGEKAHLRRDFIPPKKPYELSNLLDDLLRFSANRLPVGGRLAFWMPTANDEFEINQIPQHENLELLYNLEQEFHKWSRRLLVYVKRGNDYMGITRNGLKENHIKNFRERYFMGFSENSKQ
;
A
#
# COMPACT_ATOMS: atom_id res chain seq x y z
N MET A 1 -21.18 13.34 15.75
CA MET A 1 -20.30 12.24 15.32
C MET A 1 -20.92 10.93 15.78
N LYS A 2 -20.59 9.83 15.11
CA LYS A 2 -21.03 8.48 15.45
C LYS A 2 -19.81 7.59 15.67
N ASP A 3 -19.95 6.59 16.53
CA ASP A 3 -18.92 5.58 16.74
C ASP A 3 -19.01 4.51 15.66
N TYR A 4 -17.85 4.14 15.11
CA TYR A 4 -17.69 3.07 14.15
C TYR A 4 -16.62 2.10 14.63
N LEU A 5 -16.83 0.81 14.41
CA LEU A 5 -15.84 -0.23 14.62
C LEU A 5 -15.20 -0.60 13.28
N ILE A 6 -13.88 -0.48 13.19
CA ILE A 6 -13.08 -1.02 12.08
C ILE A 6 -12.61 -2.41 12.46
N TYR A 7 -12.80 -3.37 11.56
CA TYR A 7 -12.21 -4.70 11.68
C TYR A 7 -11.03 -4.82 10.70
N PHE A 8 -9.83 -5.01 11.23
CA PHE A 8 -8.59 -5.12 10.47
C PHE A 8 -8.29 -6.53 9.96
N ALA A 9 -7.53 -6.56 8.87
CA ALA A 9 -6.85 -7.74 8.40
C ALA A 9 -5.57 -8.00 9.21
N GLN A 10 -5.17 -9.26 9.27
CA GLN A 10 -4.05 -9.74 10.09
C GLN A 10 -2.71 -9.58 9.39
N ALA A 11 -2.70 -9.03 8.17
CA ALA A 11 -1.50 -8.70 7.42
C ALA A 11 -1.01 -7.30 7.81
N TYR A 12 0.32 -7.15 7.91
CA TYR A 12 1.04 -5.89 8.10
C TYR A 12 0.41 -4.93 9.16
N PRO A 13 0.31 -5.34 10.44
CA PRO A 13 -0.34 -4.51 11.47
C PRO A 13 0.18 -3.07 11.57
N GLU A 14 1.50 -2.90 11.44
CA GLU A 14 2.17 -1.59 11.51
C GLU A 14 1.81 -0.65 10.34
N PHE A 15 1.26 -1.18 9.24
CA PHE A 15 0.89 -0.40 8.06
C PHE A 15 -0.57 0.09 8.10
N ARG A 16 -1.40 -0.48 8.99
CA ARG A 16 -2.85 -0.20 9.05
C ARG A 16 -3.14 1.28 9.27
N LYS A 17 -2.42 1.89 10.22
CA LYS A 17 -2.58 3.31 10.57
C LYS A 17 -2.25 4.20 9.38
N ALA A 18 -1.09 4.01 8.77
CA ALA A 18 -0.64 4.79 7.61
C ALA A 18 -1.57 4.65 6.39
N GLU A 19 -2.10 3.44 6.14
CA GLU A 19 -3.11 3.24 5.08
C GLU A 19 -4.37 4.06 5.37
N LEU A 20 -4.96 3.91 6.56
CA LEU A 20 -6.21 4.61 6.89
C LEU A 20 -6.05 6.14 6.98
N GLU A 21 -4.95 6.65 7.54
CA GLU A 21 -4.64 8.09 7.57
C GLU A 21 -4.54 8.65 6.16
N SER A 22 -3.90 7.92 5.24
CA SER A 22 -3.78 8.34 3.84
C SER A 22 -5.11 8.27 3.09
N LEU A 23 -5.96 7.28 3.38
CA LEU A 23 -7.31 7.20 2.79
C LEU A 23 -8.23 8.30 3.33
N ALA A 24 -8.12 8.65 4.61
CA ALA A 24 -8.85 9.75 5.20
C ALA A 24 -8.38 11.09 4.62
N SER A 25 -7.07 11.31 4.54
CA SER A 25 -6.44 12.50 3.96
C SER A 25 -6.83 12.68 2.49
N LEU A 26 -6.80 11.63 1.68
CA LEU A 26 -7.24 11.67 0.28
C LEU A 26 -8.67 12.20 0.12
N HIS A 27 -9.55 11.90 1.07
CA HIS A 27 -10.94 12.34 1.04
C HIS A 27 -11.21 13.61 1.86
N GLY A 28 -10.18 14.21 2.47
CA GLY A 28 -10.33 15.37 3.35
C GLY A 28 -11.14 15.08 4.61
N ILE A 29 -11.11 13.84 5.10
CA ILE A 29 -11.90 13.40 6.26
C ILE A 29 -11.00 13.40 7.51
N PRO A 30 -11.38 14.11 8.58
CA PRO A 30 -10.72 13.97 9.87
C PRO A 30 -10.91 12.56 10.42
N LEU A 31 -9.81 11.92 10.81
CA LEU A 31 -9.82 10.57 11.39
C LEU A 31 -8.76 10.50 12.49
N ASP A 32 -9.20 10.18 13.71
CA ASP A 32 -8.31 9.95 14.84
C ASP A 32 -8.03 8.44 14.98
N LEU A 33 -6.75 8.07 14.83
CA LEU A 33 -6.23 6.72 15.02
C LEU A 33 -5.22 6.64 16.19
N SER A 34 -5.26 7.60 17.11
CA SER A 34 -4.38 7.64 18.29
C SER A 34 -4.50 6.40 19.17
N HIS A 35 -5.68 5.77 19.21
CA HIS A 35 -5.98 4.55 19.96
C HIS A 35 -5.71 3.25 19.18
N HIS A 36 -5.09 3.31 17.99
CA HIS A 36 -4.73 2.11 17.25
C HIS A 36 -3.67 1.28 18.01
N ASP A 37 -3.97 0.00 18.21
CA ASP A 37 -3.07 -1.01 18.77
C ASP A 37 -2.85 -2.09 17.71
N SER A 38 -1.60 -2.31 17.31
CA SER A 38 -1.26 -3.29 16.27
C SER A 38 -1.55 -4.74 16.68
N SER A 39 -1.61 -5.01 17.99
CA SER A 39 -1.98 -6.33 18.53
C SER A 39 -3.48 -6.61 18.46
N SER A 40 -4.31 -5.57 18.37
CA SER A 40 -5.77 -5.72 18.26
C SER A 40 -6.22 -5.61 16.80
N PRO A 41 -7.13 -6.49 16.35
CA PRO A 41 -7.72 -6.38 15.02
C PRO A 41 -8.93 -5.43 14.99
N PHE A 42 -9.29 -4.80 16.11
CA PHE A 42 -10.46 -3.93 16.21
C PHE A 42 -10.06 -2.54 16.69
N LEU A 43 -10.68 -1.51 16.09
CA LEU A 43 -10.51 -0.13 16.53
C LEU A 43 -11.84 0.61 16.43
N ILE A 44 -12.20 1.32 17.50
CA ILE A 44 -13.33 2.24 17.50
C ILE A 44 -12.83 3.60 17.06
N VAL A 45 -13.54 4.22 16.10
CA VAL A 45 -13.26 5.56 15.58
C VAL A 45 -14.54 6.39 15.55
N GLN A 46 -14.40 7.71 15.57
CA GLN A 46 -15.53 8.62 15.43
C GLN A 46 -15.53 9.26 14.05
N LEU A 47 -16.68 9.21 13.37
CA LEU A 47 -16.87 9.83 12.06
C LEU A 47 -18.19 10.61 12.02
N GLU A 48 -18.26 11.60 11.14
CA GLU A 48 -19.46 12.44 11.00
C GLU A 48 -20.63 11.71 10.33
N SER A 49 -20.34 10.79 9.41
CA SER A 49 -21.36 10.14 8.58
C SER A 49 -20.96 8.76 8.09
N ASP A 50 -21.97 7.97 7.70
CA ASP A 50 -21.75 6.67 7.04
C ASP A 50 -21.00 6.82 5.73
N GLU A 51 -21.13 7.97 5.06
CA GLU A 51 -20.45 8.25 3.81
C GLU A 51 -18.94 8.42 4.02
N HIS A 52 -18.53 9.06 5.11
CA HIS A 52 -17.12 9.15 5.49
C HIS A 52 -16.56 7.75 5.77
N ALA A 53 -17.29 6.92 6.52
CA ALA A 53 -16.92 5.53 6.78
C ALA A 53 -16.76 4.72 5.49
N ARG A 54 -17.68 4.86 4.52
CA ARG A 54 -17.58 4.20 3.20
C ARG A 54 -16.32 4.62 2.46
N LYS A 55 -16.10 5.93 2.32
CA LYS A 55 -14.96 6.49 1.57
C LYS A 55 -13.61 6.01 2.10
N ILE A 56 -13.44 5.99 3.43
CA ILE A 56 -12.20 5.54 4.07
C ILE A 56 -11.95 4.04 3.78
N ILE A 57 -12.98 3.19 3.83
CA ILE A 57 -12.78 1.73 3.89
C ILE A 57 -12.96 1.03 2.55
N GLN A 58 -13.74 1.59 1.62
CA GLN A 58 -14.10 0.94 0.35
C GLN A 58 -12.90 0.39 -0.42
N ARG A 59 -11.76 1.09 -0.38
CA ARG A 59 -10.54 0.73 -1.11
C ARG A 59 -9.39 0.25 -0.22
N ALA A 60 -9.62 0.16 1.09
CA ALA A 60 -8.61 -0.30 2.04
C ALA A 60 -8.23 -1.78 1.80
N ILE A 61 -6.98 -2.12 2.08
CA ILE A 61 -6.43 -3.47 1.91
C ILE A 61 -6.16 -4.13 3.26
N LEU A 62 -5.78 -3.34 4.27
CA LEU A 62 -5.45 -3.80 5.62
C LEU A 62 -6.63 -3.75 6.58
N SER A 63 -7.80 -3.31 6.10
CA SER A 63 -9.09 -3.47 6.78
C SER A 63 -9.94 -4.52 6.08
N LYS A 64 -10.86 -5.17 6.81
CA LYS A 64 -11.91 -6.05 6.29
C LYS A 64 -13.23 -5.28 6.08
N GLY A 65 -13.55 -4.36 6.98
CA GLY A 65 -14.76 -3.56 6.90
C GLY A 65 -14.92 -2.59 8.07
N ILE A 66 -15.96 -1.77 7.98
CA ILE A 66 -16.36 -0.80 9.01
C ILE A 66 -17.86 -0.90 9.29
N TYR A 67 -18.19 -0.77 10.56
CA TYR A 67 -19.52 -1.02 11.11
C TYR A 67 -19.91 0.14 12.00
N GLU A 68 -21.10 0.71 11.84
CA GLU A 68 -21.64 1.67 12.82
C GLU A 68 -21.84 0.90 14.12
N LEU A 69 -21.20 1.35 15.20
CA LEU A 69 -21.21 0.65 16.47
C LEU A 69 -22.58 0.86 17.16
N TRP A 70 -23.25 -0.24 17.46
CA TRP A 70 -24.56 -0.23 18.12
C TRP A 70 -24.48 -0.65 19.59
N GLY A 71 -23.45 -1.41 19.95
CA GLY A 71 -23.13 -1.70 21.33
C GLY A 71 -21.91 -2.60 21.46
N SER A 72 -21.37 -2.65 22.67
CA SER A 72 -20.23 -3.50 23.06
C SER A 72 -20.43 -4.12 24.43
N GLY A 73 -19.80 -5.27 24.67
CA GLY A 73 -19.79 -5.91 26.00
C GLY A 73 -18.78 -7.05 26.08
N ASN A 74 -18.47 -7.51 27.29
CA ASN A 74 -17.57 -8.65 27.51
C ASN A 74 -18.31 -10.00 27.48
N ASN A 75 -19.64 -9.96 27.48
CA ASN A 75 -20.53 -11.10 27.33
C ASN A 75 -21.84 -10.64 26.65
N LEU A 76 -22.69 -11.59 26.27
CA LEU A 76 -23.94 -11.29 25.56
C LEU A 76 -24.92 -10.46 26.40
N ASP A 77 -24.95 -10.62 27.72
CA ASP A 77 -25.86 -9.88 28.58
C ASP A 77 -25.49 -8.40 28.64
N GLU A 78 -24.20 -8.13 28.84
CA GLU A 78 -23.63 -6.78 28.79
C GLU A 78 -23.85 -6.14 27.42
N LEU A 79 -23.58 -6.87 26.33
CA LEU A 79 -23.79 -6.37 24.97
C LEU A 79 -25.26 -5.98 24.75
N ARG A 80 -26.20 -6.88 25.07
CA ARG A 80 -27.63 -6.63 24.86
C ARG A 80 -28.12 -5.45 25.69
N LYS A 81 -27.68 -5.34 26.94
CA LYS A 81 -27.97 -4.18 27.79
C LYS A 81 -27.45 -2.90 27.13
N ASN A 82 -26.18 -2.89 26.72
CA ASN A 82 -25.57 -1.73 26.10
C ASN A 82 -26.27 -1.31 24.79
N VAL A 83 -26.64 -2.27 23.94
CA VAL A 83 -27.41 -2.01 22.70
C VAL A 83 -28.75 -1.32 22.99
N ARG A 84 -29.46 -1.72 24.06
CA ARG A 84 -30.69 -1.03 24.50
C ARG A 84 -30.39 0.38 25.00
N ASP A 85 -29.30 0.55 25.74
CA ASP A 85 -28.99 1.82 26.36
C ASP A 85 -28.54 2.88 25.34
N ILE A 86 -27.77 2.50 24.29
CA ILE A 86 -27.12 3.46 23.39
C ILE A 86 -27.65 3.51 21.95
N SER A 87 -28.47 2.55 21.54
CA SER A 87 -28.97 2.46 20.15
C SER A 87 -30.48 2.32 20.03
N PHE A 88 -31.24 2.48 21.13
CA PHE A 88 -32.71 2.36 21.10
C PHE A 88 -33.37 3.31 20.09
N ASP A 89 -32.82 4.52 19.94
CA ASP A 89 -33.28 5.56 19.03
C ASP A 89 -33.13 5.16 17.55
N LYS A 90 -32.23 4.21 17.25
CA LYS A 90 -32.02 3.69 15.90
C LYS A 90 -33.02 2.61 15.51
N PHE A 91 -33.70 1.97 16.46
CA PHE A 91 -34.54 0.80 16.17
C PHE A 91 -35.71 1.16 15.25
N ASP A 92 -36.42 2.26 15.55
CA ASP A 92 -37.53 2.74 14.71
C ASP A 92 -37.06 3.15 13.31
N THR A 93 -35.87 3.75 13.21
CA THR A 93 -35.27 4.18 11.93
C THR A 93 -35.11 3.00 10.96
N TYR A 94 -34.70 1.83 11.46
CA TYR A 94 -34.42 0.65 10.63
C TYR A 94 -35.48 -0.45 10.72
N LYS A 95 -36.60 -0.19 11.41
CA LYS A 95 -37.60 -1.19 11.79
C LYS A 95 -38.18 -2.00 10.63
N GLN A 96 -38.44 -1.32 9.51
CA GLN A 96 -39.15 -1.89 8.36
C GLN A 96 -38.22 -2.45 7.28
N GLY A 97 -36.92 -2.12 7.31
CA GLY A 97 -35.95 -2.53 6.31
C GLY A 97 -35.71 -4.05 6.35
N THR A 98 -35.48 -4.66 5.19
CA THR A 98 -35.04 -6.07 5.16
C THR A 98 -33.66 -6.19 5.79
N PHE A 99 -33.44 -7.25 6.56
CA PHE A 99 -32.19 -7.40 7.29
C PHE A 99 -31.68 -8.83 7.31
N LYS A 100 -30.42 -8.99 7.71
CA LYS A 100 -29.88 -10.26 8.18
C LYS A 100 -28.91 -10.02 9.32
N PHE A 101 -28.71 -11.06 10.12
CA PHE A 101 -27.60 -11.14 11.06
C PHE A 101 -26.46 -11.96 10.47
N GLN A 102 -25.23 -11.62 10.83
CA GLN A 102 -24.03 -12.40 10.54
C GLN A 102 -23.03 -12.30 11.69
N PHE A 103 -22.01 -13.15 11.65
CA PHE A 103 -21.05 -13.31 12.74
C PHE A 103 -19.62 -13.29 12.19
N GLU A 104 -18.78 -12.45 12.77
CA GLU A 104 -17.36 -12.34 12.45
C GLU A 104 -16.54 -12.58 13.71
N GLY A 105 -15.72 -13.64 13.69
CA GLY A 105 -14.88 -14.03 14.83
C GLY A 105 -13.40 -13.84 14.52
N TYR A 106 -12.67 -13.23 15.46
CA TYR A 106 -11.22 -13.20 15.46
C TYR A 106 -10.67 -14.21 16.47
N MET A 107 -9.77 -15.09 16.01
CA MET A 107 -9.17 -16.18 16.81
C MET A 107 -10.18 -17.20 17.39
N GLY A 108 -11.43 -17.15 16.94
CA GLY A 108 -12.47 -18.09 17.32
C GLY A 108 -13.67 -17.99 16.38
N LYS A 109 -14.63 -18.90 16.55
CA LYS A 109 -15.85 -18.92 15.74
C LYS A 109 -16.93 -19.70 16.48
N ARG A 110 -18.17 -19.21 16.41
CA ARG A 110 -19.35 -19.94 16.87
C ARG A 110 -19.83 -21.02 15.91
N GLU A 111 -20.37 -22.08 16.49
CA GLU A 111 -21.09 -23.14 15.78
C GLU A 111 -22.48 -22.70 15.32
N GLY A 112 -23.12 -23.51 14.48
CA GLY A 112 -24.38 -23.17 13.81
C GLY A 112 -25.58 -22.97 14.75
N PRO A 113 -25.88 -23.91 15.67
CA PRO A 113 -27.07 -23.83 16.53
C PRO A 113 -27.09 -22.60 17.45
N GLU A 114 -25.96 -22.28 18.09
CA GLU A 114 -25.84 -21.14 19.01
C GLU A 114 -26.16 -19.81 18.33
N ARG A 115 -25.85 -19.66 17.04
CA ARG A 115 -26.10 -18.40 16.30
C ARG A 115 -27.58 -18.05 16.26
N PHE A 116 -28.46 -19.04 16.15
CA PHE A 116 -29.90 -18.81 16.09
C PHE A 116 -30.41 -18.27 17.43
N GLU A 117 -30.05 -18.91 18.53
CA GLU A 117 -30.41 -18.47 19.88
C GLU A 117 -29.90 -17.05 20.17
N ILE A 118 -28.69 -16.73 19.71
CA ILE A 118 -28.13 -15.38 19.85
C ILE A 118 -28.93 -14.36 19.04
N ILE A 119 -29.32 -14.67 17.81
CA ILE A 119 -30.15 -13.77 16.99
C ILE A 119 -31.50 -13.52 17.69
N GLU A 120 -32.18 -14.57 18.13
CA GLU A 120 -33.46 -14.46 18.87
C GLU A 120 -33.30 -13.63 20.16
N SER A 121 -32.13 -13.69 20.79
CA SER A 121 -31.83 -12.88 21.98
C SER A 121 -31.85 -11.37 21.73
N PHE A 122 -31.80 -10.93 20.47
CA PHE A 122 -31.95 -9.54 20.03
C PHE A 122 -33.40 -9.15 19.65
N ALA A 123 -34.41 -10.00 19.89
CA ALA A 123 -35.81 -9.73 19.57
C ALA A 123 -36.36 -8.42 20.17
N PHE A 124 -35.73 -7.90 21.23
CA PHE A 124 -36.06 -6.59 21.83
C PHE A 124 -35.87 -5.40 20.87
N MET A 125 -35.14 -5.56 19.77
CA MET A 125 -35.01 -4.54 18.72
C MET A 125 -36.30 -4.36 17.90
N ALA A 126 -37.22 -5.34 17.99
CA ALA A 126 -38.56 -5.30 17.41
C ALA A 126 -38.61 -4.95 15.91
N PHE A 127 -37.66 -5.44 15.13
CA PHE A 127 -37.67 -5.27 13.67
C PHE A 127 -38.81 -6.07 13.02
N GLU A 128 -39.54 -5.40 12.14
CA GLU A 128 -40.70 -5.94 11.41
C GLU A 128 -40.35 -6.28 9.96
N GLY A 129 -39.23 -5.75 9.45
CA GLY A 129 -38.72 -6.04 8.12
C GLY A 129 -38.41 -7.52 7.91
N LYS A 130 -38.52 -7.99 6.66
CA LYS A 130 -38.29 -9.41 6.35
C LYS A 130 -36.80 -9.77 6.43
N VAL A 131 -36.50 -10.91 7.04
CA VAL A 131 -35.16 -11.49 6.98
C VAL A 131 -34.81 -11.87 5.54
N ARG A 132 -33.72 -11.33 5.00
CA ARG A 132 -33.29 -11.56 3.61
C ARG A 132 -31.80 -11.92 3.56
N MET A 133 -31.50 -13.13 3.10
CA MET A 133 -30.12 -13.64 3.08
C MET A 133 -29.24 -13.03 1.98
N LYS A 134 -29.85 -12.59 0.86
CA LYS A 134 -29.16 -11.99 -0.28
C LYS A 134 -29.61 -10.55 -0.46
N ASN A 135 -28.67 -9.61 -0.55
CA ASN A 135 -28.94 -8.17 -0.73
C ASN A 135 -30.04 -7.62 0.21
N PRO A 136 -29.91 -7.79 1.54
CA PRO A 136 -30.76 -7.09 2.51
C PRO A 136 -30.44 -5.60 2.54
N ASP A 137 -31.38 -4.80 3.05
CA ASP A 137 -31.16 -3.37 3.27
C ASP A 137 -30.15 -3.13 4.41
N GLN A 138 -30.22 -3.93 5.47
CA GLN A 138 -29.30 -3.86 6.61
C GLN A 138 -28.62 -5.20 6.90
N ILE A 139 -27.35 -5.14 7.29
CA ILE A 139 -26.59 -6.30 7.77
C ILE A 139 -26.09 -5.98 9.18
N TYR A 140 -26.63 -6.67 10.16
CA TYR A 140 -26.17 -6.59 11.54
C TYR A 140 -25.12 -7.67 11.78
N THR A 141 -23.95 -7.26 12.22
CA THR A 141 -22.80 -8.15 12.42
C THR A 141 -22.50 -8.21 13.91
N LEU A 142 -22.48 -9.42 14.45
CA LEU A 142 -21.87 -9.69 15.74
C LEU A 142 -20.38 -9.92 15.51
N LEU A 143 -19.55 -8.98 15.96
CA LEU A 143 -18.10 -9.09 15.92
C LEU A 143 -17.60 -9.59 17.26
N GLU A 144 -16.70 -10.57 17.22
CA GLU A 144 -16.28 -11.31 18.39
C GLU A 144 -14.77 -11.45 18.41
N GLU A 145 -14.17 -11.11 19.54
CA GLU A 145 -12.75 -11.33 19.78
C GLU A 145 -12.58 -12.43 20.81
N TYR A 146 -11.78 -13.43 20.46
CA TYR A 146 -11.44 -14.54 21.32
C TYR A 146 -9.98 -14.43 21.77
N GLU A 147 -9.70 -14.91 22.97
CA GLU A 147 -8.34 -15.01 23.50
C GLU A 147 -7.95 -16.48 23.57
N VAL A 148 -7.00 -16.88 22.73
CA VAL A 148 -6.50 -18.26 22.67
C VAL A 148 -5.27 -18.37 23.56
N GLN A 149 -5.34 -19.22 24.58
CA GLN A 149 -4.18 -19.61 25.38
C GLN A 149 -3.68 -20.97 24.91
N GLY A 150 -2.49 -21.01 24.30
CA GLY A 150 -1.90 -22.25 23.78
C GLY A 150 -2.54 -22.73 22.47
N MET A 151 -2.76 -24.04 22.33
CA MET A 151 -3.34 -24.65 21.12
C MET A 151 -4.86 -24.87 21.21
N GLU A 152 -5.48 -24.62 22.36
CA GLU A 152 -6.90 -24.88 22.57
C GLU A 152 -7.75 -23.72 22.05
N ARG A 153 -8.85 -24.03 21.35
CA ARG A 153 -9.77 -23.01 20.86
C ARG A 153 -10.58 -22.45 22.03
N ALA A 154 -10.56 -21.13 22.20
CA ALA A 154 -11.48 -20.46 23.10
C ALA A 154 -12.92 -20.66 22.63
N THR A 155 -13.79 -21.07 23.54
CA THR A 155 -15.22 -21.30 23.29
C THR A 155 -16.05 -20.06 23.58
N THR A 156 -15.56 -19.17 24.43
CA THR A 156 -16.22 -17.90 24.79
C THR A 156 -15.41 -16.70 24.29
N PRO A 157 -16.07 -15.70 23.69
CA PRO A 157 -15.40 -14.47 23.30
C PRO A 157 -15.10 -13.61 24.53
N LYS A 158 -13.96 -12.92 24.47
CA LYS A 158 -13.51 -11.93 25.46
C LYS A 158 -14.22 -10.59 25.30
N ARG A 159 -14.48 -10.20 24.05
CA ARG A 159 -15.16 -8.96 23.69
C ARG A 159 -16.12 -9.19 22.54
N LEU A 160 -17.24 -8.48 22.59
CA LEU A 160 -18.34 -8.57 21.65
C LEU A 160 -18.77 -7.17 21.23
N TRP A 161 -19.10 -7.01 19.95
CA TRP A 161 -19.70 -5.81 19.42
C TRP A 161 -20.87 -6.16 18.50
N LEU A 162 -21.95 -5.41 18.60
CA LEU A 162 -22.99 -5.39 17.57
C LEU A 162 -22.75 -4.18 16.69
N GLY A 163 -22.57 -4.41 15.38
CA GLY A 163 -22.36 -3.34 14.42
C GLY A 163 -23.27 -3.46 13.20
N ARG A 164 -23.81 -2.34 12.73
CA ARG A 164 -24.49 -2.28 11.42
C ARG A 164 -23.42 -2.10 10.34
N GLN A 165 -23.29 -3.07 9.45
CA GLN A 165 -22.26 -3.06 8.41
C GLN A 165 -22.47 -1.88 7.46
N ILE A 166 -21.47 -1.02 7.35
CA ILE A 166 -21.52 0.16 6.48
C ILE A 166 -20.81 -0.12 5.16
N GLN A 167 -19.61 -0.70 5.23
CA GLN A 167 -18.80 -0.98 4.06
C GLN A 167 -17.83 -2.14 4.33
N LEU A 168 -17.77 -3.09 3.41
CA LEU A 168 -16.68 -4.05 3.33
C LEU A 168 -15.58 -3.48 2.42
N SER A 169 -14.33 -3.77 2.76
CA SER A 169 -13.18 -3.24 2.03
C SER A 169 -12.92 -3.96 0.70
N ALA A 170 -12.01 -3.39 -0.11
CA ALA A 170 -11.52 -4.05 -1.32
C ALA A 170 -10.90 -5.42 -1.03
N ARG A 171 -10.25 -5.58 0.14
CA ARG A 171 -9.73 -6.88 0.59
C ARG A 171 -10.81 -7.94 0.64
N THR A 172 -11.91 -7.64 1.34
CA THR A 172 -13.03 -8.57 1.51
C THR A 172 -13.75 -8.83 0.18
N ASN A 173 -13.66 -7.87 -0.75
CA ASN A 173 -14.15 -8.01 -2.14
C ASN A 173 -13.12 -8.67 -3.09
N ASN A 174 -12.27 -9.57 -2.57
CA ASN A 174 -11.37 -10.45 -3.32
C ASN A 174 -10.31 -9.74 -4.19
N ILE A 175 -9.93 -8.49 -3.89
CA ILE A 175 -8.90 -7.79 -4.67
C ILE A 175 -7.56 -8.54 -4.66
N LEU A 176 -7.20 -9.18 -3.55
CA LEU A 176 -5.94 -9.93 -3.45
C LEU A 176 -5.94 -11.17 -4.35
N GLU A 177 -7.07 -11.84 -4.49
CA GLU A 177 -7.21 -12.98 -5.41
C GLU A 177 -7.16 -12.52 -6.89
N LYS A 178 -7.71 -11.34 -7.18
CA LYS A 178 -7.63 -10.70 -8.50
C LYS A 178 -6.19 -10.38 -8.89
N TYR A 179 -5.40 -9.85 -7.96
CA TYR A 179 -4.04 -9.35 -8.22
C TYR A 179 -2.92 -10.35 -7.90
N ASP A 180 -3.26 -11.56 -7.42
CA ASP A 180 -2.32 -12.64 -7.13
C ASP A 180 -1.31 -12.83 -8.28
N LEU A 181 -0.02 -12.75 -7.95
CA LEU A 181 1.07 -12.86 -8.90
C LEU A 181 1.05 -14.17 -9.69
N ARG A 182 0.54 -15.26 -9.10
CA ARG A 182 0.42 -16.57 -9.76
C ARG A 182 -0.55 -16.54 -10.94
N ARG A 183 -1.48 -15.59 -10.94
CA ARG A 183 -2.49 -15.41 -12.00
C ARG A 183 -2.11 -14.32 -13.00
N ARG A 184 -1.08 -13.51 -12.72
CA ARG A 184 -0.67 -12.40 -13.57
C ARG A 184 0.03 -12.94 -14.83
N LYS A 185 -0.41 -12.49 -16.01
CA LYS A 185 0.14 -12.93 -17.31
C LYS A 185 1.64 -12.68 -17.45
N TYR A 186 2.11 -11.52 -17.03
CA TYR A 186 3.51 -11.15 -17.10
C TYR A 186 4.08 -10.87 -15.70
N ILE A 187 5.01 -11.74 -15.30
CA ILE A 187 5.82 -11.64 -14.09
C ILE A 187 7.29 -11.85 -14.43
N GLY A 188 8.16 -11.38 -13.55
CA GLY A 188 9.61 -11.46 -13.66
C GLY A 188 10.28 -11.36 -12.30
N THR A 189 11.61 -11.34 -12.30
CA THR A 189 12.43 -11.24 -11.08
C THR A 189 12.23 -9.93 -10.31
N THR A 190 11.68 -8.91 -10.98
CA THR A 190 11.36 -7.58 -10.44
C THR A 190 9.88 -7.42 -10.09
N SER A 191 9.08 -8.50 -10.13
CA SER A 191 7.68 -8.43 -9.68
C SER A 191 7.61 -8.23 -8.17
N PHE A 192 6.87 -7.20 -7.76
CA PHE A 192 6.65 -6.84 -6.37
C PHE A 192 5.40 -7.53 -5.82
N ASP A 193 5.36 -7.72 -4.49
CA ASP A 193 4.21 -8.31 -3.80
C ASP A 193 2.92 -7.54 -4.09
N ALA A 194 1.86 -8.26 -4.46
CA ALA A 194 0.63 -7.65 -4.96
C ALA A 194 -0.15 -6.90 -3.85
N GLU A 195 -0.17 -7.45 -2.64
CA GLU A 195 -0.86 -6.84 -1.50
C GLU A 195 -0.17 -5.54 -1.10
N LEU A 196 1.16 -5.58 -0.92
CA LEU A 196 1.95 -4.40 -0.58
C LEU A 196 1.99 -3.36 -1.70
N ALA A 197 1.92 -3.76 -2.98
CA ALA A 197 1.79 -2.79 -4.08
C ALA A 197 0.49 -1.98 -3.98
N LEU A 198 -0.63 -2.64 -3.67
CA LEU A 198 -1.92 -1.98 -3.45
C LEU A 198 -1.89 -1.07 -2.21
N VAL A 199 -1.34 -1.56 -1.10
CA VAL A 199 -1.15 -0.76 0.13
C VAL A 199 -0.29 0.46 -0.14
N SER A 200 0.85 0.29 -0.84
CA SER A 200 1.75 1.40 -1.18
C SER A 200 1.04 2.47 -2.02
N CYS A 201 0.20 2.06 -2.99
CA CYS A 201 -0.57 3.00 -3.80
C CYS A 201 -1.65 3.75 -2.98
N ASN A 202 -2.28 3.09 -2.00
CA ASN A 202 -3.19 3.75 -1.08
C ASN A 202 -2.46 4.78 -0.21
N ILE A 203 -1.31 4.42 0.37
CA ILE A 203 -0.51 5.31 1.21
C ILE A 203 0.10 6.47 0.39
N ALA A 204 0.42 6.24 -0.88
CA ALA A 204 0.86 7.27 -1.80
C ALA A 204 -0.29 8.16 -2.32
N GLU A 205 -1.53 7.94 -1.88
CA GLU A 205 -2.72 8.68 -2.30
C GLU A 205 -2.92 8.68 -3.82
N VAL A 206 -2.66 7.54 -4.47
CA VAL A 206 -3.05 7.37 -5.88
C VAL A 206 -4.56 7.57 -6.01
N ASP A 207 -4.96 8.37 -6.99
CA ASP A 207 -6.36 8.73 -7.20
C ASP A 207 -6.75 8.74 -8.69
N THR A 208 -8.05 8.76 -8.92
CA THR A 208 -8.65 8.70 -10.25
C THR A 208 -8.22 9.91 -11.08
N ASN A 209 -7.79 9.65 -12.33
CA ASN A 209 -7.33 10.66 -13.28
C ASN A 209 -6.04 11.41 -12.88
N LYS A 210 -5.33 10.96 -11.84
CA LYS A 210 -4.03 11.49 -11.44
C LYS A 210 -2.89 10.76 -12.15
N MET A 211 -1.85 11.50 -12.55
CA MET A 211 -0.68 10.90 -13.20
C MET A 211 0.23 10.24 -12.16
N VAL A 212 0.44 8.93 -12.31
CA VAL A 212 1.31 8.13 -11.46
C VAL A 212 2.54 7.69 -12.25
N TYR A 213 3.71 7.97 -11.71
CA TYR A 213 4.98 7.62 -12.31
C TYR A 213 5.76 6.59 -11.48
N ASP A 214 6.21 5.52 -12.13
CA ASP A 214 7.15 4.55 -11.57
C ASP A 214 8.48 4.59 -12.35
N PRO A 215 9.53 5.24 -11.82
CA PRO A 215 10.81 5.35 -12.50
C PRO A 215 11.61 4.05 -12.63
N PHE A 216 11.21 2.98 -11.93
CA PHE A 216 11.91 1.70 -11.86
C PHE A 216 10.93 0.53 -12.03
N THR A 217 10.14 0.61 -13.10
CA THR A 217 8.86 -0.11 -13.13
C THR A 217 8.99 -1.61 -13.22
N GLY A 218 10.11 -2.14 -13.74
CA GLY A 218 10.29 -3.55 -13.95
C GLY A 218 9.10 -4.17 -14.69
N THR A 219 8.42 -5.13 -14.06
CA THR A 219 7.23 -5.79 -14.63
C THR A 219 5.90 -5.05 -14.37
N GLY A 220 5.95 -3.84 -13.81
CA GLY A 220 4.80 -2.93 -13.64
C GLY A 220 3.90 -3.21 -12.44
N SER A 221 4.44 -3.71 -11.33
CA SER A 221 3.61 -4.08 -10.17
C SER A 221 2.89 -2.87 -9.56
N PHE A 222 3.58 -1.72 -9.42
CA PHE A 222 2.94 -0.50 -8.96
C PHE A 222 2.04 0.12 -10.01
N LEU A 223 2.40 0.07 -11.31
CA LEU A 223 1.54 0.62 -12.35
C LEU A 223 0.18 -0.10 -12.40
N VAL A 224 0.14 -1.44 -12.32
CA VAL A 224 -1.15 -2.17 -12.33
C VAL A 224 -1.96 -1.96 -11.05
N ALA A 225 -1.28 -1.75 -9.91
CA ALA A 225 -1.92 -1.43 -8.63
C ALA A 225 -2.48 0.00 -8.63
N ALA A 226 -1.71 0.98 -9.12
CA ALA A 226 -2.14 2.36 -9.26
C ALA A 226 -3.34 2.50 -10.20
N ALA A 227 -3.30 1.80 -11.34
CA ALA A 227 -4.41 1.77 -12.28
C ALA A 227 -5.68 1.14 -11.72
N ASN A 228 -5.57 0.21 -10.76
CA ASN A 228 -6.75 -0.31 -10.03
C ASN A 228 -7.51 0.80 -9.31
N PHE A 229 -6.78 1.78 -8.76
CA PHE A 229 -7.34 2.92 -8.05
C PHE A 229 -7.65 4.11 -8.97
N GLY A 230 -7.65 3.90 -10.29
CA GLY A 230 -7.99 4.91 -11.28
C GLY A 230 -6.85 5.83 -11.70
N GLY A 231 -5.63 5.63 -11.18
CA GLY A 231 -4.45 6.39 -11.59
C GLY A 231 -4.14 6.17 -13.07
N ILE A 232 -3.67 7.22 -13.74
CA ILE A 232 -3.14 7.16 -15.11
C ILE A 232 -1.64 6.94 -15.01
N THR A 233 -1.15 5.86 -15.58
CA THR A 233 0.15 5.29 -15.22
C THR A 233 1.15 5.35 -16.37
N ILE A 234 2.35 5.81 -16.05
CA ILE A 234 3.52 5.80 -16.92
C ILE A 234 4.70 5.25 -16.12
N GLY A 235 5.54 4.44 -16.76
CA GLY A 235 6.72 3.90 -16.10
C GLY A 235 7.97 4.04 -16.94
N SER A 236 9.11 3.86 -16.30
CA SER A 236 10.37 3.66 -17.01
C SER A 236 11.23 2.59 -16.40
N ASP A 237 12.13 2.04 -17.21
CA ASP A 237 13.18 1.15 -16.74
C ASP A 237 14.39 1.23 -17.66
N ILE A 238 15.60 1.08 -17.12
CA ILE A 238 16.83 1.08 -17.91
C ILE A 238 17.02 -0.25 -18.68
N ASP A 239 16.28 -1.29 -18.32
CA ASP A 239 16.27 -2.58 -19.01
C ASP A 239 15.06 -2.77 -19.92
N VAL A 240 15.25 -2.48 -21.20
CA VAL A 240 14.26 -2.69 -22.27
C VAL A 240 13.72 -4.12 -22.32
N ARG A 241 14.49 -5.13 -21.88
CA ARG A 241 14.07 -6.54 -21.94
C ARG A 241 12.91 -6.80 -20.99
N ILE A 242 12.92 -6.15 -19.82
CA ILE A 242 11.84 -6.27 -18.84
C ILE A 242 10.59 -5.55 -19.37
N LEU A 243 10.75 -4.35 -19.94
CA LEU A 243 9.62 -3.61 -20.51
C LEU A 243 8.94 -4.33 -21.69
N ARG A 244 9.73 -4.98 -22.57
CA ARG A 244 9.20 -5.76 -23.70
C ARG A 244 8.46 -7.02 -23.27
N GLY A 245 8.80 -7.58 -22.11
CA GLY A 245 8.28 -8.85 -21.64
C GLY A 245 8.69 -10.05 -22.52
N LYS A 246 7.89 -11.11 -22.48
CA LYS A 246 8.12 -12.39 -23.16
C LYS A 246 7.29 -12.54 -24.44
N GLY A 247 6.98 -11.42 -25.09
CA GLY A 247 6.19 -11.33 -26.33
C GLY A 247 4.83 -10.67 -26.14
N ASP A 248 4.05 -10.57 -27.23
CA ASP A 248 2.85 -9.72 -27.31
C ASP A 248 1.74 -10.08 -26.32
N LYS A 249 1.66 -11.34 -25.91
CA LYS A 249 0.65 -11.85 -24.96
C LYS A 249 1.15 -11.92 -23.52
N CYS A 250 2.43 -11.63 -23.27
CA CYS A 250 3.09 -11.75 -21.98
C CYS A 250 4.03 -10.56 -21.74
N ASN A 251 3.42 -9.38 -21.55
CA ASN A 251 4.09 -8.11 -21.29
C ASN A 251 3.23 -7.20 -20.39
N LEU A 252 3.70 -5.99 -20.09
CA LEU A 252 2.94 -4.99 -19.33
C LEU A 252 1.55 -4.73 -19.91
N LYS A 253 1.43 -4.43 -21.21
CA LYS A 253 0.14 -4.18 -21.89
C LYS A 253 -0.86 -5.32 -21.67
N SER A 254 -0.37 -6.57 -21.68
CA SER A 254 -1.20 -7.75 -21.43
C SER A 254 -1.71 -7.85 -19.98
N ASN A 255 -0.95 -7.35 -18.99
CA ASN A 255 -1.39 -7.25 -17.60
C ASN A 255 -2.52 -6.23 -17.46
N PHE A 256 -2.38 -5.03 -18.02
CA PHE A 256 -3.45 -4.02 -18.00
C PHE A 256 -4.72 -4.52 -18.69
N LYS A 257 -4.58 -5.20 -19.83
CA LYS A 257 -5.72 -5.86 -20.50
C LYS A 257 -6.37 -6.92 -19.63
N GLN A 258 -5.58 -7.72 -18.91
CA GLN A 258 -6.11 -8.73 -17.97
C GLN A 258 -6.93 -8.09 -16.86
N TYR A 259 -6.48 -6.97 -16.30
CA TYR A 259 -7.14 -6.33 -15.16
C TYR A 259 -8.26 -5.34 -15.56
N GLY A 260 -8.48 -5.14 -16.85
CA GLY A 260 -9.50 -4.22 -17.37
C GLY A 260 -9.11 -2.75 -17.26
N THR A 261 -7.82 -2.45 -17.19
CA THR A 261 -7.29 -1.10 -16.92
C THR A 261 -6.42 -0.56 -18.06
N SER A 262 -6.61 -1.04 -19.30
CA SER A 262 -5.81 -0.61 -20.46
C SER A 262 -5.89 0.90 -20.72
N THR A 263 -7.00 1.55 -20.39
CA THR A 263 -7.17 3.01 -20.53
C THR A 263 -6.32 3.82 -19.54
N ASN A 264 -5.89 3.18 -18.45
CA ASN A 264 -5.04 3.79 -17.42
C ASN A 264 -3.55 3.62 -17.73
N PHE A 265 -3.18 2.94 -18.82
CA PHE A 265 -1.79 2.72 -19.19
C PHE A 265 -1.40 3.66 -20.32
N ILE A 266 -0.50 4.61 -20.05
CA ILE A 266 0.08 5.48 -21.08
C ILE A 266 1.11 4.67 -21.86
N ASP A 267 2.27 4.43 -21.25
CA ASP A 267 3.31 3.57 -21.80
C ASP A 267 4.40 3.27 -20.76
N THR A 268 5.38 2.48 -21.15
CA THR A 268 6.66 2.34 -20.46
C THR A 268 7.82 2.75 -21.35
N LEU A 269 8.75 3.53 -20.82
CA LEU A 269 9.91 4.07 -21.54
C LEU A 269 11.19 3.35 -21.14
N THR A 270 12.01 2.95 -22.12
CA THR A 270 13.40 2.55 -21.83
C THR A 270 14.19 3.80 -21.50
N MET A 271 14.53 3.98 -20.24
CA MET A 271 15.12 5.23 -19.76
C MET A 271 16.00 4.97 -18.54
N ASP A 272 17.15 5.63 -18.51
CA ASP A 272 17.91 5.79 -17.28
C ASP A 272 17.27 6.92 -16.47
N PHE A 273 16.79 6.61 -15.27
CA PHE A 273 16.15 7.59 -14.39
C PHE A 273 17.01 8.84 -14.13
N THR A 274 18.33 8.68 -14.06
CA THR A 274 19.26 9.81 -13.83
C THR A 274 19.38 10.73 -15.05
N ASN A 275 18.91 10.29 -16.22
CA ASN A 275 18.86 11.01 -17.48
C ASN A 275 17.42 11.01 -18.04
N ASN A 276 16.49 11.57 -17.26
CA ASN A 276 15.07 11.54 -17.56
C ASN A 276 14.71 12.35 -18.82
N ALA A 277 13.91 11.77 -19.72
CA ALA A 277 13.46 12.35 -20.98
C ALA A 277 12.04 12.97 -20.91
N LEU A 278 11.36 12.89 -19.77
CA LEU A 278 10.07 13.54 -19.55
C LEU A 278 10.28 15.05 -19.55
N ARG A 279 9.44 15.75 -20.32
CA ARG A 279 9.46 17.21 -20.34
C ARG A 279 9.14 17.76 -18.95
N THR A 280 9.69 18.93 -18.63
CA THR A 280 9.46 19.60 -17.35
C THR A 280 8.00 20.06 -17.16
N ASP A 281 7.19 20.12 -18.21
CA ASP A 281 5.76 20.42 -18.14
C ASP A 281 4.87 19.17 -18.10
N PHE A 282 5.44 17.95 -18.16
CA PHE A 282 4.66 16.73 -18.04
C PHE A 282 4.15 16.55 -16.61
N PRO A 283 2.82 16.48 -16.36
CA PRO A 283 2.27 16.41 -15.02
C PRO A 283 2.61 15.07 -14.36
N ILE A 284 3.01 15.10 -13.09
CA ILE A 284 3.23 13.90 -12.25
C ILE A 284 2.65 14.22 -10.88
N ASP A 285 1.53 13.60 -10.51
CA ASP A 285 0.84 13.85 -9.24
C ASP A 285 1.38 12.96 -8.10
N THR A 286 1.78 11.73 -8.44
CA THR A 286 2.26 10.73 -7.49
C THR A 286 3.43 9.93 -8.07
N ILE A 287 4.42 9.62 -7.24
CA ILE A 287 5.52 8.70 -7.60
C ILE A 287 5.47 7.51 -6.66
N VAL A 288 5.40 6.29 -7.20
CA VAL A 288 5.45 5.04 -6.42
C VAL A 288 6.42 4.07 -7.10
N CYS A 289 7.42 3.56 -6.37
CA CYS A 289 8.41 2.67 -6.97
C CYS A 289 9.12 1.74 -5.98
N ASP A 290 9.85 0.77 -6.52
CA ASP A 290 10.80 -0.08 -5.81
C ASP A 290 12.17 0.00 -6.52
N PRO A 291 13.00 0.98 -6.15
CA PRO A 291 14.31 1.16 -6.77
C PRO A 291 15.20 -0.10 -6.64
N PRO A 292 16.14 -0.34 -7.57
CA PRO A 292 17.02 -1.49 -7.48
C PRO A 292 17.93 -1.43 -6.25
N TYR A 293 17.89 -2.47 -5.40
CA TYR A 293 18.69 -2.53 -4.17
C TYR A 293 20.19 -2.83 -4.37
N GLY A 294 20.61 -3.08 -5.60
CA GLY A 294 22.00 -3.44 -5.91
C GLY A 294 22.42 -4.86 -5.48
N VAL A 295 21.51 -5.70 -4.98
CA VAL A 295 21.82 -7.06 -4.48
C VAL A 295 21.98 -8.09 -5.61
N ARG A 296 20.89 -8.42 -6.31
CA ARG A 296 20.91 -9.46 -7.36
C ARG A 296 21.58 -8.94 -8.64
N GLU A 297 21.21 -7.73 -9.05
CA GLU A 297 21.81 -7.02 -10.16
C GLU A 297 22.46 -5.74 -9.64
N GLY A 298 23.69 -5.47 -10.08
CA GLY A 298 24.38 -4.24 -9.70
C GLY A 298 23.64 -3.03 -10.25
N LEU A 299 23.40 -2.03 -9.41
CA LEU A 299 22.75 -0.78 -9.79
C LEU A 299 23.63 -0.07 -10.85
N LYS A 300 23.00 0.34 -11.95
CA LYS A 300 23.69 0.93 -13.10
C LYS A 300 22.93 2.13 -13.64
N VAL A 301 23.70 3.08 -14.17
CA VAL A 301 23.22 4.24 -14.94
C VAL A 301 23.95 4.27 -16.28
N CYS A 302 23.44 5.05 -17.24
CA CYS A 302 24.13 5.29 -18.50
C CYS A 302 25.46 6.02 -18.23
N GLY A 303 26.51 5.55 -18.90
CA GLY A 303 27.84 6.12 -18.77
C GLY A 303 28.94 5.12 -19.06
N ALA A 304 30.12 5.66 -19.40
CA ALA A 304 31.31 4.85 -19.56
C ALA A 304 31.87 4.41 -18.20
N LYS A 305 32.22 3.13 -18.05
CA LYS A 305 32.86 2.61 -16.83
C LYS A 305 34.24 3.23 -16.57
N ASN A 306 34.97 3.58 -17.64
CA ASN A 306 36.23 4.30 -17.58
C ASN A 306 36.12 5.45 -18.59
N GLU A 307 36.01 6.68 -18.08
CA GLU A 307 35.74 7.88 -18.88
C GLU A 307 36.94 8.24 -19.75
N GLU A 308 38.17 8.09 -19.26
CA GLU A 308 39.41 8.32 -20.03
C GLU A 308 39.51 7.40 -21.25
N LYS A 309 39.26 6.09 -21.08
CA LYS A 309 39.26 5.11 -22.19
C LYS A 309 38.07 5.27 -23.13
N ALA A 310 37.05 6.02 -22.71
CA ALA A 310 35.88 6.31 -23.52
C ALA A 310 35.95 7.66 -24.23
N ALA A 311 36.89 8.53 -23.85
CA ALA A 311 37.10 9.81 -24.51
C ALA A 311 37.32 9.61 -26.01
N GLY A 312 36.62 10.41 -26.83
CA GLY A 312 36.68 10.35 -28.29
C GLY A 312 35.77 9.30 -28.92
N ARG A 313 35.16 8.39 -28.15
CA ARG A 313 34.24 7.38 -28.71
C ARG A 313 32.98 8.00 -29.31
N GLU A 314 32.58 9.18 -28.84
CA GLU A 314 31.49 9.96 -29.41
C GLU A 314 31.75 10.38 -30.88
N ASN A 315 33.02 10.38 -31.31
CA ASN A 315 33.43 10.70 -32.67
C ASN A 315 33.58 9.47 -33.57
N VAL A 316 33.37 8.25 -33.05
CA VAL A 316 33.38 7.03 -33.88
C VAL A 316 32.26 7.12 -34.90
N VAL A 317 32.60 6.97 -36.18
CA VAL A 317 31.65 6.98 -37.30
C VAL A 317 31.57 5.57 -37.88
N ILE A 318 30.34 5.08 -38.09
CA ILE A 318 30.07 3.80 -38.74
C ILE A 318 29.06 4.07 -39.86
N ASP A 319 29.40 3.71 -41.09
CA ASP A 319 28.57 3.95 -42.29
C ASP A 319 28.20 5.43 -42.51
N GLY A 320 29.11 6.35 -42.18
CA GLY A 320 28.92 7.80 -42.37
C GLY A 320 28.10 8.50 -41.28
N GLU A 321 27.58 7.76 -40.29
CA GLU A 321 26.86 8.31 -39.15
C GLU A 321 27.67 8.13 -37.85
N LYS A 322 27.62 9.10 -36.93
CA LYS A 322 28.22 8.93 -35.60
C LYS A 322 27.56 7.74 -34.91
N ALA A 323 28.38 6.82 -34.38
CA ALA A 323 27.92 5.56 -33.81
C ALA A 323 26.84 5.73 -32.73
N HIS A 324 26.90 6.80 -31.94
CA HIS A 324 25.94 7.08 -30.87
C HIS A 324 24.60 7.67 -31.35
N LEU A 325 24.49 8.09 -32.62
CA LEU A 325 23.24 8.58 -33.23
C LEU A 325 22.47 7.45 -33.93
N ARG A 326 23.16 6.36 -34.28
CA ARG A 326 22.55 5.22 -34.94
C ARG A 326 21.43 4.61 -34.09
N ARG A 327 20.40 4.13 -34.77
CA ARG A 327 19.21 3.52 -34.15
C ARG A 327 19.51 2.26 -33.33
N ASP A 328 20.55 1.52 -33.70
CA ASP A 328 21.00 0.30 -33.04
C ASP A 328 22.00 0.56 -31.89
N PHE A 329 22.31 1.82 -31.59
CA PHE A 329 23.20 2.17 -30.50
C PHE A 329 22.60 1.78 -29.15
N ILE A 330 23.40 1.06 -28.35
CA ILE A 330 23.07 0.71 -26.97
C ILE A 330 24.00 1.52 -26.07
N PRO A 331 23.47 2.48 -25.28
CA PRO A 331 24.28 3.26 -24.36
C PRO A 331 25.07 2.37 -23.39
N PRO A 332 26.37 2.64 -23.17
CA PRO A 332 27.14 1.94 -22.16
C PRO A 332 26.57 2.23 -20.77
N LYS A 333 26.77 1.30 -19.84
CA LYS A 333 26.29 1.41 -18.46
C LYS A 333 27.47 1.36 -17.49
N LYS A 334 27.45 2.19 -16.45
CA LYS A 334 28.42 2.19 -15.34
C LYS A 334 27.75 1.85 -14.01
N PRO A 335 28.47 1.23 -13.05
CA PRO A 335 27.97 1.05 -11.70
C PRO A 335 27.58 2.39 -11.07
N TYR A 336 26.60 2.36 -10.18
CA TYR A 336 26.14 3.53 -9.47
C TYR A 336 25.69 3.15 -8.05
N GLU A 337 25.81 4.09 -7.12
CA GLU A 337 25.53 3.86 -5.70
C GLU A 337 24.05 4.07 -5.41
N LEU A 338 23.48 3.21 -4.55
CA LEU A 338 22.08 3.35 -4.11
C LEU A 338 21.83 4.71 -3.46
N SER A 339 22.74 5.15 -2.60
CA SER A 339 22.62 6.44 -1.91
C SER A 339 22.54 7.62 -2.88
N ASN A 340 23.28 7.59 -4.00
CA ASN A 340 23.17 8.60 -5.04
C ASN A 340 21.82 8.53 -5.77
N LEU A 341 21.35 7.32 -6.08
CA LEU A 341 20.06 7.13 -6.76
C LEU A 341 18.89 7.64 -5.91
N LEU A 342 18.95 7.43 -4.59
CA LEU A 342 17.93 7.93 -3.67
C LEU A 342 17.93 9.47 -3.60
N ASP A 343 19.10 10.12 -3.60
CA ASP A 343 19.17 11.59 -3.69
C ASP A 343 18.55 12.12 -4.99
N ASP A 344 18.87 11.47 -6.12
CA ASP A 344 18.28 11.82 -7.41
C ASP A 344 16.76 11.66 -7.39
N LEU A 345 16.25 10.61 -6.72
CA LEU A 345 14.82 10.35 -6.58
C LEU A 345 14.12 11.42 -5.73
N LEU A 346 14.69 11.78 -4.58
CA LEU A 346 14.13 12.85 -3.74
C LEU A 346 14.18 14.20 -4.46
N ARG A 347 15.30 14.55 -5.10
CA ARG A 347 15.43 15.81 -5.87
C ARG A 347 14.46 15.86 -7.04
N PHE A 348 14.32 14.77 -7.79
CA PHE A 348 13.32 14.67 -8.86
C PHE A 348 11.92 14.88 -8.28
N SER A 349 11.57 14.19 -7.21
CA SER A 349 10.23 14.28 -6.61
C SER A 349 9.92 15.68 -6.08
N ALA A 350 10.87 16.33 -5.41
CA ALA A 350 10.76 17.71 -4.96
C ALA A 350 10.52 18.68 -6.13
N ASN A 351 11.16 18.46 -7.27
CA ASN A 351 11.02 19.30 -8.46
C ASN A 351 9.75 19.03 -9.26
N ARG A 352 9.28 17.78 -9.30
CA ARG A 352 8.24 17.33 -10.24
C ARG A 352 6.84 17.22 -9.63
N LEU A 353 6.73 16.84 -8.35
CA LEU A 353 5.44 16.68 -7.71
C LEU A 353 4.75 18.04 -7.50
N PRO A 354 3.41 18.11 -7.47
CA PRO A 354 2.70 19.26 -6.92
C PRO A 354 2.83 19.30 -5.39
N VAL A 355 2.57 20.45 -4.77
CA VAL A 355 2.43 20.52 -3.30
C VAL A 355 1.29 19.59 -2.87
N GLY A 356 1.52 18.78 -1.84
CA GLY A 356 0.62 17.71 -1.42
C GLY A 356 0.80 16.39 -2.18
N GLY A 357 1.50 16.39 -3.31
CA GLY A 357 1.86 15.16 -4.04
C GLY A 357 2.83 14.29 -3.24
N ARG A 358 2.70 12.97 -3.37
CA ARG A 358 3.49 12.01 -2.58
C ARG A 358 4.50 11.24 -3.42
N LEU A 359 5.67 11.03 -2.80
CA LEU A 359 6.68 10.05 -3.22
C LEU A 359 6.60 8.88 -2.24
N ALA A 360 6.38 7.66 -2.75
CA ALA A 360 6.47 6.43 -1.98
C ALA A 360 7.51 5.49 -2.62
N PHE A 361 8.52 5.07 -1.87
CA PHE A 361 9.47 4.08 -2.37
C PHE A 361 9.93 3.11 -1.31
N TRP A 362 10.31 1.91 -1.76
CA TRP A 362 10.87 0.88 -0.91
C TRP A 362 12.40 0.96 -0.85
N MET A 363 12.96 0.96 0.36
CA MET A 363 14.39 1.05 0.61
C MET A 363 14.87 -0.20 1.38
N PRO A 364 15.96 -0.84 0.96
CA PRO A 364 16.53 -1.97 1.71
C PRO A 364 17.29 -1.48 2.94
N THR A 365 17.20 -2.23 4.04
CA THR A 365 17.91 -1.97 5.29
C THR A 365 18.47 -3.26 5.90
N ALA A 366 19.67 -3.18 6.46
CA ALA A 366 20.24 -4.25 7.28
C ALA A 366 19.75 -4.05 8.72
N ASN A 367 19.11 -5.05 9.33
CA ASN A 367 18.46 -4.90 10.64
C ASN A 367 19.44 -4.49 11.75
N ASP A 368 20.66 -5.03 11.71
CA ASP A 368 21.67 -4.88 12.77
C ASP A 368 22.46 -3.57 12.72
N GLU A 369 22.29 -2.77 11.68
CA GLU A 369 22.99 -1.49 11.50
C GLU A 369 22.01 -0.36 11.11
N PHE A 370 20.71 -0.59 11.13
CA PHE A 370 19.76 0.47 10.78
C PHE A 370 19.72 1.55 11.86
N GLU A 371 20.10 2.75 11.46
CA GLU A 371 19.90 3.96 12.23
C GLU A 371 18.93 4.87 11.48
N ILE A 372 17.98 5.49 12.20
CA ILE A 372 16.98 6.39 11.60
C ILE A 372 17.64 7.52 10.78
N ASN A 373 18.84 7.94 11.19
CA ASN A 373 19.62 8.97 10.52
C ASN A 373 20.05 8.58 9.07
N GLN A 374 19.95 7.30 8.70
CA GLN A 374 20.28 6.79 7.36
C GLN A 374 19.22 7.11 6.32
N ILE A 375 17.99 7.42 6.75
CA ILE A 375 16.89 7.75 5.84
C ILE A 375 17.24 9.05 5.09
N PRO A 376 17.21 9.06 3.74
CA PRO A 376 17.47 10.28 2.97
C PRO A 376 16.36 11.32 3.20
N GLN A 377 16.74 12.59 3.27
CA GLN A 377 15.86 13.73 3.52
C GLN A 377 16.12 14.80 2.45
N HIS A 378 15.08 15.59 2.14
CA HIS A 378 15.17 16.70 1.23
C HIS A 378 14.36 17.88 1.77
N GLU A 379 14.89 19.09 1.66
CA GLU A 379 14.33 20.29 2.30
C GLU A 379 12.86 20.60 1.94
N ASN A 380 12.40 20.20 0.75
CA ASN A 380 11.01 20.36 0.28
C ASN A 380 10.10 19.13 0.48
N LEU A 381 10.60 18.05 1.08
CA LEU A 381 9.87 16.79 1.25
C LEU A 381 9.81 16.41 2.73
N GLU A 382 8.61 16.34 3.29
CA GLU A 382 8.41 15.84 4.64
C GLU A 382 8.20 14.33 4.62
N LEU A 383 8.98 13.60 5.42
CA LEU A 383 8.78 12.17 5.65
C LEU A 383 7.53 11.96 6.51
N LEU A 384 6.46 11.40 5.91
CA LEU A 384 5.23 11.06 6.62
C LEU A 384 5.32 9.70 7.31
N TYR A 385 5.83 8.70 6.59
CA TYR A 385 5.83 7.32 7.06
C TYR A 385 7.16 6.62 6.79
N ASN A 386 7.59 5.82 7.77
CA ASN A 386 8.69 4.86 7.66
C ASN A 386 8.15 3.51 8.16
N LEU A 387 7.72 2.66 7.23
CA LEU A 387 7.02 1.41 7.55
C LEU A 387 7.90 0.23 7.21
N GLU A 388 8.23 -0.58 8.21
CA GLU A 388 9.15 -1.70 8.07
C GLU A 388 8.46 -3.01 7.71
N GLN A 389 8.94 -3.65 6.66
CA GLN A 389 8.72 -5.07 6.41
C GLN A 389 10.00 -5.83 6.75
N GLU A 390 9.95 -6.56 7.86
CA GLU A 390 11.05 -7.40 8.30
C GLU A 390 11.09 -8.74 7.52
N PHE A 391 12.30 -9.15 7.16
CA PHE A 391 12.64 -10.52 6.80
C PHE A 391 13.70 -11.04 7.77
N HIS A 392 13.91 -12.36 7.81
CA HIS A 392 14.81 -13.02 8.78
C HIS A 392 16.21 -12.40 8.93
N LYS A 393 16.76 -11.78 7.90
CA LYS A 393 18.15 -11.31 7.87
C LYS A 393 18.29 -9.83 7.48
N TRP A 394 17.23 -9.23 6.95
CA TRP A 394 17.23 -7.87 6.42
C TRP A 394 15.79 -7.39 6.39
N SER A 395 15.58 -6.10 6.32
CA SER A 395 14.26 -5.52 6.18
C SER A 395 14.21 -4.61 4.96
N ARG A 396 13.01 -4.29 4.51
CA ARG A 396 12.80 -3.17 3.61
C ARG A 396 11.78 -2.25 4.20
N ARG A 397 11.96 -0.96 3.96
CA ARG A 397 11.12 0.09 4.51
C ARG A 397 10.39 0.79 3.39
N LEU A 398 9.07 0.91 3.51
CA LEU A 398 8.30 1.83 2.70
C LEU A 398 8.47 3.22 3.31
N LEU A 399 9.16 4.09 2.58
CA LEU A 399 9.33 5.48 2.92
C LEU A 399 8.35 6.31 2.09
N VAL A 400 7.59 7.17 2.76
CA VAL A 400 6.59 8.00 2.10
C VAL A 400 6.81 9.45 2.48
N TYR A 401 6.98 10.28 1.47
CA TYR A 401 7.18 11.70 1.59
C TYR A 401 6.03 12.46 0.95
N VAL A 402 5.72 13.62 1.50
CA VAL A 402 4.82 14.59 0.87
C VAL A 402 5.60 15.84 0.50
N LYS A 403 5.35 16.38 -0.71
CA LYS A 403 5.91 17.66 -1.09
C LYS A 403 5.21 18.79 -0.35
N ARG A 404 5.99 19.61 0.35
CA ARG A 404 5.50 20.79 1.05
C ARG A 404 5.77 22.07 0.25
N GLY A 405 5.06 23.13 0.60
CA GLY A 405 5.25 24.47 0.04
C GLY A 405 6.43 25.21 0.68
N ASN A 406 6.63 26.46 0.28
CA ASN A 406 7.80 27.26 0.66
C ASN A 406 7.93 27.53 2.18
N ASP A 407 6.84 27.40 2.94
CA ASP A 407 6.85 27.62 4.40
C ASP A 407 7.43 26.43 5.19
N TYR A 408 7.68 25.30 4.51
CA TYR A 408 8.29 24.13 5.12
C TYR A 408 9.82 24.27 5.13
N MET A 409 10.39 24.25 6.33
CA MET A 409 11.83 24.40 6.56
C MET A 409 12.46 23.03 6.84
N GLY A 410 12.45 22.15 5.83
CA GLY A 410 13.11 20.84 5.91
C GLY A 410 14.64 20.94 5.80
N ILE A 411 15.29 19.78 5.82
CA ILE A 411 16.73 19.65 5.59
C ILE A 411 17.03 18.66 4.47
N THR A 412 18.10 18.91 3.72
CA THR A 412 18.62 17.95 2.74
C THR A 412 19.81 17.22 3.35
N ARG A 413 19.68 15.89 3.48
CA ARG A 413 20.65 15.01 4.15
C ARG A 413 20.53 13.60 3.61
N ASN A 414 21.63 12.86 3.52
CA ASN A 414 21.58 11.44 3.23
C ASN A 414 22.55 10.68 4.12
N GLY A 415 22.04 10.06 5.19
CA GLY A 415 22.88 9.34 6.15
C GLY A 415 23.62 8.15 5.55
N LEU A 416 23.11 7.52 4.49
CA LEU A 416 23.87 6.47 3.77
C LEU A 416 25.15 7.05 3.15
N LYS A 417 25.11 8.29 2.64
CA LYS A 417 26.30 8.97 2.10
C LYS A 417 27.23 9.45 3.19
N GLU A 418 26.68 10.13 4.20
CA GLU A 418 27.45 10.70 5.32
C GLU A 418 28.22 9.64 6.09
N ASN A 419 27.59 8.48 6.31
CA ASN A 419 28.19 7.35 7.02
C ASN A 419 28.95 6.39 6.08
N HIS A 420 29.11 6.75 4.80
CA HIS A 420 29.79 5.95 3.78
C HIS A 420 29.29 4.49 3.66
N ILE A 421 27.99 4.28 3.86
CA ILE A 421 27.35 2.96 3.80
C ILE A 421 27.14 2.57 2.34
N LYS A 422 28.01 1.68 1.83
CA LYS A 422 27.99 1.19 0.43
C LYS A 422 27.56 -0.28 0.30
N ASN A 423 27.53 -1.01 1.42
CA ASN A 423 27.76 -2.46 1.40
C ASN A 423 26.53 -3.35 1.65
N PHE A 424 25.29 -2.86 1.45
CA PHE A 424 24.11 -3.72 1.60
C PHE A 424 24.22 -5.00 0.75
N ARG A 425 24.75 -4.89 -0.48
CA ARG A 425 25.03 -6.04 -1.36
C ARG A 425 26.03 -7.01 -0.73
N GLU A 426 27.17 -6.53 -0.24
CA GLU A 426 28.21 -7.39 0.33
C GLU A 426 27.69 -8.12 1.56
N ARG A 427 26.99 -7.42 2.46
CA ARG A 427 26.39 -8.02 3.67
C ARG A 427 25.28 -9.02 3.36
N TYR A 428 24.45 -8.74 2.36
CA TYR A 428 23.43 -9.69 1.90
C TYR A 428 24.02 -11.05 1.52
N PHE A 429 25.22 -11.08 0.92
CA PHE A 429 25.92 -12.32 0.54
C PHE A 429 26.87 -12.87 1.63
N MET A 430 27.47 -12.02 2.46
CA MET A 430 28.42 -12.41 3.51
C MET A 430 27.75 -12.81 4.84
N GLY A 431 26.45 -12.51 5.01
CA GLY A 431 25.69 -12.78 6.22
C GLY A 431 25.60 -11.55 7.14
N PHE A 432 24.45 -11.41 7.80
CA PHE A 432 24.19 -10.41 8.84
C PHE A 432 24.53 -10.99 10.21
N SER A 433 24.85 -10.14 11.19
CA SER A 433 25.32 -10.62 12.52
C SER A 433 24.25 -11.44 13.25
N GLU A 434 24.67 -12.43 14.06
CA GLU A 434 23.73 -13.30 14.79
C GLU A 434 22.87 -12.56 15.84
N ASN A 435 23.24 -11.33 16.20
CA ASN A 435 22.47 -10.45 17.09
C ASN A 435 21.19 -9.89 16.45
N SER A 436 20.91 -10.22 15.17
CA SER A 436 19.62 -9.95 14.51
C SER A 436 18.43 -10.72 15.12
N LYS A 437 18.69 -11.57 16.13
CA LYS A 437 17.70 -12.30 16.91
C LYS A 437 17.45 -11.60 18.24
N GLN A 438 16.63 -10.56 18.26
CA GLN A 438 15.91 -10.22 19.50
C GLN A 438 14.61 -9.52 19.18
#